data_AF-A0AAJ6LD49-F1
#
_entry.id   AF-A0AAJ6LD49-F1
#
_cell.length_a   1.000
_cell.length_b   1.000
_cell.length_c   1.000
_cell.angle_alpha   90.00
_cell.angle_beta   90.00
_cell.angle_gamma   90.00
#
_symmetry.space_group_name_H-M   'P 1'
#
loop_
_entity.id
_entity.type
_entity.pdbx_description
1 polymer ?
#
loop_
_entity_poly.entity_id
_entity_poly.type
_entity_poly.pdbx_seq_one_letter_code
_entity_poly.pdbx_strand_id
1 'polypeptide(L)' 'MAYITKDGKWLAYRDATQEILEYDDFSDIQQVYQPEWFWVDNKDDAKVFHAESTASSFLVRRRGDFSENSRVEK' A
#
# COMPACT_ATOMS: atom_id res chain seq x y z
N MET A 1 14.13 -4.43 -6.62
CA MET A 1 12.93 -3.96 -5.88
C MET A 1 12.33 -2.81 -6.66
N ALA A 2 11.02 -2.57 -6.51
CA ALA A 2 10.31 -1.52 -7.20
C ALA A 2 9.20 -0.94 -6.32
N TYR A 3 8.84 0.31 -6.58
CA TYR A 3 7.84 1.09 -5.87
C TYR A 3 6.85 1.66 -6.87
N ILE A 4 5.65 2.01 -6.41
CA ILE A 4 4.66 2.74 -7.20
C ILE A 4 4.51 4.13 -6.59
N THR A 5 4.64 5.17 -7.42
CA THR A 5 4.49 6.57 -7.02
C THR A 5 3.34 7.23 -7.76
N LYS A 6 2.69 8.21 -7.13
CA LYS A 6 1.68 9.09 -7.75
C LYS A 6 1.73 10.45 -7.06
N ASP A 7 1.87 11.52 -7.85
CA ASP A 7 1.87 12.91 -7.35
C ASP A 7 2.83 13.16 -6.18
N GLY A 8 4.00 12.52 -6.19
CA GLY A 8 5.02 12.63 -5.13
C GLY A 8 4.78 11.74 -3.90
N LYS A 9 3.69 10.97 -3.87
CA LYS A 9 3.37 9.99 -2.84
C LYS A 9 3.68 8.57 -3.30
N TRP A 10 3.80 7.67 -2.33
CA TRP A 10 4.16 6.27 -2.52
C TRP A 10 2.98 5.36 -2.17
N LEU A 11 2.80 4.29 -2.93
CA LEU A 11 1.72 3.34 -2.68
C LEU A 11 2.08 2.44 -1.48
N ALA A 12 1.22 2.41 -0.48
CA ALA A 12 1.29 1.51 0.67
C ALA A 12 0.12 0.52 0.68
N TYR A 13 0.28 -0.56 1.45
CA TYR A 13 -0.76 -1.54 1.70
C TYR A 13 -0.81 -1.85 3.19
N ARG A 14 -2.00 -1.73 3.77
CA ARG A 14 -2.28 -2.19 5.14
C ARG A 14 -2.99 -3.52 5.04
N ASP A 15 -2.46 -4.52 5.73
CA ASP A 15 -3.15 -5.79 5.90
C ASP A 15 -3.95 -5.76 7.21
N ALA A 16 -5.16 -6.33 7.20
CA ALA A 16 -6.00 -6.46 8.40
C ALA A 16 -5.34 -7.32 9.50
N THR A 17 -4.32 -8.11 9.15
CA THR A 17 -3.63 -9.01 10.08
C THR A 17 -2.48 -8.37 10.84
N GLN A 18 -1.97 -7.20 10.43
CA GLN A 18 -0.78 -6.61 11.07
C GLN A 18 -1.07 -5.85 12.36
N GLU A 19 -2.30 -5.37 12.59
CA GLU A 19 -2.70 -4.70 13.85
C GLU A 19 -3.39 -5.63 14.86
N ILE A 20 -3.66 -6.89 14.52
CA ILE A 20 -4.26 -7.86 15.46
C ILE A 20 -3.18 -8.52 16.36
N LEU A 21 -1.90 -8.34 16.03
CA LEU A 21 -0.79 -9.02 16.73
C LEU A 21 -0.13 -8.20 17.85
N GLU A 22 -0.45 -6.91 17.96
CA GLU A 22 -0.02 -6.08 19.09
C GLU A 22 -1.29 -5.52 19.76
N TYR A 23 -1.33 -5.57 21.09
CA TYR A 23 -2.45 -5.13 21.95
C TYR A 23 -3.51 -6.18 22.25
N ASP A 24 -3.10 -7.10 23.12
CA ASP A 24 -3.92 -7.86 24.06
C ASP A 24 -4.46 -6.92 25.18
N ASP A 25 -5.06 -5.78 24.82
CA ASP A 25 -5.71 -4.90 25.79
C ASP A 25 -7.05 -4.38 25.22
N PHE A 26 -8.13 -5.01 25.69
CA PHE A 26 -9.50 -4.68 25.32
C PHE A 26 -9.90 -3.36 25.99
N SER A 27 -9.89 -2.26 25.25
CA SER A 27 -10.70 -1.08 25.57
C SER A 27 -11.32 -0.50 24.30
N ASP A 28 -12.64 -0.65 24.20
CA ASP A 28 -13.62 0.03 23.34
C ASP A 28 -13.13 0.65 22.02
N ILE A 29 -13.65 0.07 20.93
CA ILE A 29 -13.41 0.36 19.50
C ILE A 29 -12.18 -0.37 18.95
N GLN A 30 -12.32 -1.69 18.76
CA GLN A 30 -11.50 -2.40 17.76
C GLN A 30 -11.84 -1.80 16.38
N GLN A 31 -11.04 -0.83 15.93
CA GLN A 31 -11.05 -0.42 14.53
C GLN A 31 -10.49 -1.60 13.73
N VAL A 32 -11.36 -2.50 13.30
CA VAL A 32 -10.99 -3.62 12.42
C VAL A 32 -10.60 -3.00 11.08
N TYR A 33 -9.30 -2.73 10.91
CA TYR A 33 -8.80 -2.20 9.66
C TYR A 33 -9.05 -3.21 8.55
N GLN A 34 -9.74 -2.78 7.49
CA GLN A 34 -9.91 -3.59 6.29
C GLN A 34 -8.63 -3.49 5.44
N PRO A 35 -8.27 -4.55 4.71
CA PRO A 35 -7.10 -4.48 3.85
C PRO A 35 -7.29 -3.44 2.75
N GLU A 36 -6.42 -2.44 2.70
CA GLU A 36 -6.58 -1.30 1.80
C GLU A 36 -5.26 -0.79 1.22
N TRP A 37 -5.37 -0.14 0.07
CA TRP A 37 -4.27 0.51 -0.64
C TRP A 37 -4.42 2.02 -0.53
N PHE A 38 -3.36 2.70 -0.11
CA PHE A 38 -3.38 4.14 0.13
C PHE A 38 -2.04 4.78 -0.23
N TRP A 39 -2.02 6.11 -0.27
CA TRP A 39 -0.84 6.89 -0.65
C TRP A 39 -0.19 7.50 0.60
N VAL A 40 1.11 7.28 0.78
CA VAL A 40 1.93 7.79 1.88
C VAL A 40 3.00 8.75 1.37
N ASP A 41 3.37 9.74 2.17
CA ASP A 41 4.43 10.69 1.81
C ASP A 41 5.83 10.09 2.04
N ASN A 42 5.96 9.17 3.00
CA ASN A 42 7.22 8.51 3.34
C ASN A 42 7.44 7.25 2.49
N LYS A 43 8.58 7.17 1.80
CA LYS A 43 8.96 6.00 0.98
C LYS A 43 9.17 4.73 1.81
N ASP A 44 9.58 4.85 3.07
CA ASP A 44 9.87 3.69 3.92
C ASP A 44 8.60 2.91 4.30
N ASP A 45 7.45 3.59 4.28
CA ASP A 45 6.13 3.00 4.53
C ASP A 45 5.50 2.41 3.25
N ALA A 46 6.18 2.53 2.11
CA ALA A 46 5.68 2.11 0.81
C ALA A 46 5.75 0.59 0.64
N LYS A 47 4.80 0.05 -0.13
CA LYS A 47 4.81 -1.34 -0.53
C LYS A 47 5.94 -1.60 -1.53
N VAL A 48 6.91 -2.41 -1.11
CA VAL A 48 7.98 -2.90 -1.99
C VAL A 48 7.48 -4.05 -2.86
N PHE A 49 7.63 -3.91 -4.16
CA PHE A 49 7.43 -4.97 -5.15
C PHE A 49 8.77 -5.66 -5.43
N HIS A 50 8.74 -6.99 -5.53
CA HIS A 50 9.95 -7.79 -5.79
C HIS A 50 10.55 -7.48 -7.18
N ALA A 51 9.69 -7.21 -8.17
CA ALA A 51 10.10 -6.86 -9.53
C ALA A 51 9.23 -5.74 -10.12
N GLU A 52 9.82 -5.02 -11.07
CA GLU A 52 9.14 -3.99 -11.86
C GLU A 52 7.95 -4.56 -12.64
N SER A 53 8.09 -5.76 -13.20
CA SER A 53 7.00 -6.46 -13.90
C SER A 53 5.80 -6.72 -13.01
N THR A 54 6.02 -6.97 -11.71
CA THR A 54 4.96 -7.15 -10.71
C THR A 54 4.24 -5.83 -10.40
N ALA A 55 5.00 -4.75 -10.21
CA ALA A 55 4.46 -3.42 -9.98
C ALA A 55 3.64 -2.93 -11.20
N SER A 56 4.16 -3.12 -12.41
CA SER A 56 3.46 -2.80 -13.65
C SER A 56 2.20 -3.64 -13.83
N SER A 57 2.25 -4.94 -13.54
CA SER A 57 1.08 -5.82 -13.57
C SER A 57 0.02 -5.40 -12.55
N PHE A 58 0.43 -4.91 -11.38
CA PHE A 58 -0.47 -4.38 -10.36
C PHE A 58 -1.25 -3.16 -10.89
N LEU A 59 -0.55 -2.18 -11.49
CA LEU A 59 -1.18 -1.00 -12.09
C LEU A 59 -2.18 -1.37 -13.19
N VAL A 60 -1.83 -2.34 -14.03
CA VAL A 60 -2.72 -2.81 -15.11
C VAL A 60 -3.98 -3.50 -14.56
N ARG A 61 -3.86 -4.29 -13.49
CA ARG A 61 -4.98 -5.00 -12.86
C ARG A 61 -5.91 -4.06 -12.07
N ARG A 62 -5.38 -2.95 -11.53
CA ARG A 62 -6.11 -1.97 -10.71
C ARG A 62 -6.55 -0.72 -11.49
N ARG A 63 -6.75 -0.83 -12.82
CA ARG A 63 -7.19 0.28 -13.69
C ARG A 63 -8.39 1.03 -13.10
N GLY A 64 -8.31 2.36 -13.06
CA GLY A 64 -9.20 3.26 -12.32
C GLY A 64 -8.42 4.24 -11.43
N ASP A 65 -8.79 4.35 -10.14
CA ASP A 65 -8.24 5.30 -9.15
C ASP A 65 -6.70 5.33 -9.03
N PHE A 66 -6.04 4.21 -9.37
CA PHE A 66 -4.60 4.03 -9.24
C PHE A 66 -3.81 4.23 -10.52
N SER A 67 -4.44 4.44 -11.69
CA SER A 67 -3.71 4.45 -12.98
C SER A 67 -3.31 5.83 -13.47
N GLU A 68 -4.04 6.89 -13.11
CA GLU A 68 -3.73 8.22 -13.62
C GLU A 68 -2.52 8.80 -12.86
N ASN A 69 -1.49 9.21 -13.60
CA ASN A 69 -0.22 9.77 -13.10
C ASN A 69 0.65 8.85 -12.23
N SER A 70 0.28 7.58 -12.06
CA SER A 70 1.12 6.63 -11.31
C SER A 70 2.30 6.13 -12.13
N ARG A 71 3.45 5.95 -11.49
CA ARG A 71 4.71 5.48 -12.11
C ARG A 71 5.37 4.40 -11.28
N VAL A 72 6.19 3.57 -11.93
CA VAL A 72 7.03 2.59 -11.24
C VAL A 72 8.42 3.18 -11.07
N GLU A 73 8.93 3.19 -9.84
CA GLU A 73 10.28 3.65 -9.48
C GLU A 73 11.11 2.50 -8.92
N LYS A 74 12.45 2.56 -9.10
CA LYS A 74 13.39 1.55 -8.60
C LYS A 74 13.98 1.94 -7.25
#